data_AF-A0A2B1DRS6-F1
#
_entry.id   AF-A0A2B1DRS6-F1
#
_cell.length_a   1.000
_cell.length_b   1.000
_cell.length_c   1.000
_cell.angle_alpha   90.00
_cell.angle_beta   90.00
_cell.angle_gamma   90.00
#
_symmetry.space_group_name_H-M   'P 1'
#
loop_
_entity.id
_entity.type
_entity.pdbx_description
1 polymer ?
#
loop_
_entity_poly.entity_id
_entity_poly.type
_entity_poly.pdbx_seq_one_letter_code
_entity_poly.pdbx_strand_id
1 'polypeptide(L)'
;MDQIRKTTYCVFALSVFHTGIGMPHSDSPIFTKIQPIVAQEEKAKSEVEYVGEVTEEAEKVDETENAPLEQEKEIVRPLDVPLILQKPELMRGCEVTSLAMVLQFSGVQVEKMALASKIKHVPFQRNGLKGNMHKGFIGNMATFDKPGLGVYVEPILELAKLYVSEEKVKDLSHKEPQRIYEAIDQGLPVWVLTNARFKQLPDNQFDTWKTDAGEMKVTYHQHSVVVTDYDDQYVYINDPLKTEKHIAINRNEFEQAWIQMGRQAMTISM
;
A
#
# COMPACT_ATOMS: atom_id res chain seq x y z
N MET A 1 -21.68 -45.57 44.64
CA MET A 1 -20.33 -45.54 44.04
C MET A 1 -20.38 -44.60 42.83
N ASP A 2 -20.43 -43.28 42.96
CA ASP A 2 -20.03 -42.40 44.07
C ASP A 2 -18.51 -42.40 44.37
N GLN A 3 -17.80 -41.45 43.77
CA GLN A 3 -17.19 -40.38 44.57
C GLN A 3 -17.03 -39.08 43.74
N ILE A 4 -17.53 -37.98 44.29
CA ILE A 4 -17.26 -36.61 43.83
C ILE A 4 -15.95 -36.14 44.48
N ARG A 5 -15.09 -35.42 43.74
CA ARG A 5 -14.05 -34.57 44.35
C ARG A 5 -14.04 -33.15 43.77
N LYS A 6 -14.63 -32.23 44.53
CA LYS A 6 -14.34 -30.79 44.45
C LYS A 6 -13.09 -30.51 45.29
N THR A 7 -12.29 -29.54 44.88
CA THR A 7 -11.29 -28.90 45.75
C THR A 7 -11.40 -27.38 45.59
N THR A 8 -11.13 -26.64 46.67
CA THR A 8 -11.59 -25.26 46.88
C THR A 8 -10.42 -24.27 46.91
N TYR A 9 -10.72 -23.01 46.56
CA TYR A 9 -9.89 -21.80 46.64
C TYR A 9 -8.82 -21.75 47.75
N CYS A 10 -7.73 -21.04 47.45
CA CYS A 10 -7.05 -20.20 48.43
C CYS A 10 -6.93 -18.78 47.85
N VAL A 11 -7.40 -17.79 48.63
CA VAL A 11 -7.25 -16.36 48.33
C VAL A 11 -6.24 -15.82 49.33
N PHE A 12 -5.23 -15.08 48.86
CA PHE A 12 -4.35 -14.29 49.71
C PHE A 12 -4.55 -12.81 49.41
N ALA A 13 -5.12 -12.10 50.38
CA ALA A 13 -5.17 -10.64 50.42
C ALA A 13 -4.40 -10.20 51.67
N LEU A 14 -3.50 -9.22 51.53
CA LEU A 14 -2.76 -8.63 52.66
C LEU A 14 -2.58 -7.12 52.49
N SER A 15 -2.75 -6.43 53.61
CA SER A 15 -2.65 -4.97 53.79
C SER A 15 -2.52 -4.66 55.29
N VAL A 16 -2.16 -3.46 55.74
CA VAL A 16 -1.87 -2.23 54.98
C VAL A 16 -0.34 -1.96 55.01
N PHE A 17 0.31 -0.86 55.40
CA PHE A 17 -0.08 0.47 55.92
C PHE A 17 0.90 1.54 55.42
N HIS A 18 0.74 2.77 55.90
CA HIS A 18 1.54 3.94 55.56
C HIS A 18 2.70 4.15 56.55
N THR A 19 3.82 4.68 56.04
CA THR A 19 4.46 5.89 56.58
C THR A 19 5.04 6.70 55.42
N GLY A 20 4.86 8.03 55.43
CA GLY A 20 5.35 8.95 54.39
C GLY A 20 6.57 9.77 54.81
N ILE A 21 6.72 10.97 54.22
CA ILE A 21 7.91 11.87 54.24
C ILE A 21 9.02 11.37 53.28
N GLY A 22 9.55 12.17 52.34
CA GLY A 22 9.21 13.54 51.92
C GLY A 22 10.02 13.97 50.68
N MET A 23 9.59 15.03 49.98
CA MET A 23 10.27 15.57 48.79
C MET A 23 11.44 16.51 49.18
N PRO A 24 12.37 16.84 48.25
CA PRO A 24 12.22 18.07 47.46
C PRO A 24 12.54 17.93 45.95
N HIS A 25 12.33 19.02 45.20
CA HIS A 25 12.52 19.15 43.74
C HIS A 25 13.92 19.65 43.32
N SER A 26 14.41 19.19 42.17
CA SER A 26 15.33 19.85 41.21
C SER A 26 15.75 18.83 40.13
N ASP A 27 15.86 19.08 38.81
CA ASP A 27 15.50 20.24 37.97
C ASP A 27 15.19 19.74 36.53
N SER A 28 14.48 20.54 35.73
CA SER A 28 14.26 20.28 34.30
C SER A 28 15.34 20.92 33.42
N PRO A 29 15.86 20.25 32.37
CA PRO A 29 16.87 20.83 31.49
C PRO A 29 16.31 21.97 30.63
N ILE A 30 16.97 23.13 30.68
CA ILE A 30 16.65 24.31 29.86
C ILE A 30 17.18 24.10 28.44
N PHE A 31 16.32 24.24 27.43
CA PHE A 31 16.72 24.19 26.02
C PHE A 31 17.07 25.60 25.52
N THR A 32 18.36 25.94 25.50
CA THR A 32 18.84 27.28 25.13
C THR A 32 18.72 27.54 23.63
N LYS A 33 18.00 28.61 23.27
CA LYS A 33 17.83 29.07 21.89
C LYS A 33 19.10 29.79 21.41
N ILE A 34 19.79 29.26 20.40
CA ILE A 34 20.99 29.88 19.80
C ILE A 34 20.69 30.28 18.36
N GLN A 35 20.92 31.56 18.04
CA GLN A 35 20.99 32.07 16.66
C GLN A 35 22.46 32.21 16.25
N PRO A 36 22.84 31.89 14.99
CA PRO A 36 24.09 32.37 14.41
C PRO A 36 24.05 33.89 14.24
N ILE A 37 25.15 34.56 14.53
CA ILE A 37 25.30 36.03 14.42
C ILE A 37 25.86 36.40 13.04
N VAL A 38 25.41 37.54 12.51
CA VAL A 38 25.93 38.13 11.27
C VAL A 38 27.34 38.67 11.50
N ALA A 39 28.26 38.35 10.60
CA ALA A 39 29.54 39.04 10.47
C ALA A 39 29.57 39.79 9.12
N GLN A 40 29.94 41.08 9.16
CA GLN A 40 30.27 41.88 7.97
C GLN A 40 31.74 42.28 8.04
N GLU A 41 32.41 42.34 6.89
CA GLU A 41 33.52 43.27 6.68
C GLU A 41 33.27 44.05 5.38
N GLU A 42 33.69 45.32 5.38
CA GLU A 42 33.73 46.20 4.20
C GLU A 42 35.12 46.05 3.51
N LYS A 43 35.58 46.79 2.47
CA LYS A 43 35.13 48.00 1.78
C LYS A 43 35.92 48.18 0.46
N ALA A 44 35.32 48.76 -0.59
CA ALA A 44 35.89 49.63 -1.66
C ALA A 44 35.03 49.51 -2.93
N LYS A 45 34.22 50.50 -3.35
CA LYS A 45 34.50 51.84 -3.92
C LYS A 45 35.23 51.87 -5.28
N SER A 46 34.47 52.19 -6.33
CA SER A 46 34.63 53.43 -7.11
C SER A 46 33.33 53.78 -7.85
N GLU A 47 32.99 55.07 -7.99
CA GLU A 47 31.78 55.54 -8.68
C GLU A 47 31.96 55.68 -10.20
N VAL A 48 30.87 55.54 -10.97
CA VAL A 48 30.56 56.41 -12.13
C VAL A 48 29.05 56.69 -12.14
N GLU A 49 28.69 57.95 -12.31
CA GLU A 49 27.32 58.47 -12.42
C GLU A 49 27.10 59.00 -13.84
N TYR A 50 25.92 58.77 -14.44
CA TYR A 50 25.43 59.63 -15.54
C TYR A 50 23.90 59.56 -15.67
N VAL A 51 23.28 60.70 -15.99
CA VAL A 51 21.83 60.88 -16.13
C VAL A 51 21.47 61.04 -17.61
N GLY A 52 20.32 60.49 -18.03
CA GLY A 52 19.72 60.68 -19.35
C GLY A 52 18.23 60.38 -19.32
N GLU A 53 17.42 61.19 -19.99
CA GLU A 53 15.96 61.24 -19.84
C GLU A 53 15.26 61.28 -21.21
N VAL A 54 14.33 60.33 -21.47
CA VAL A 54 13.26 60.40 -22.51
C VAL A 54 13.78 60.42 -23.98
N THR A 55 13.06 60.06 -25.07
CA THR A 55 11.72 59.52 -25.42
C THR A 55 11.89 58.24 -26.26
N GLU A 56 10.87 57.39 -26.41
CA GLU A 56 10.11 57.16 -27.67
C GLU A 56 9.09 56.00 -27.54
N GLU A 57 8.07 55.99 -28.42
CA GLU A 57 6.97 55.03 -28.43
C GLU A 57 7.28 53.80 -29.30
N ALA A 58 6.84 52.62 -28.88
CA ALA A 58 6.79 51.43 -29.73
C ALA A 58 5.47 50.67 -29.47
N GLU A 59 4.62 50.60 -30.50
CA GLU A 59 3.32 49.90 -30.49
C GLU A 59 3.49 48.42 -30.91
N LYS A 60 2.56 47.56 -30.45
CA LYS A 60 2.36 46.14 -30.83
C LYS A 60 3.32 45.14 -30.16
N VAL A 61 2.94 43.87 -29.98
CA VAL A 61 1.76 43.12 -30.45
C VAL A 61 0.96 42.56 -29.27
N ASP A 62 -0.38 42.60 -29.34
CA ASP A 62 -1.25 41.74 -28.53
C ASP A 62 -1.45 40.41 -29.26
N GLU A 63 -0.73 39.39 -28.83
CA GLU A 63 -0.99 37.99 -29.16
C GLU A 63 -1.39 37.24 -27.89
N THR A 64 -2.58 37.55 -27.39
CA THR A 64 -3.31 36.71 -26.43
C THR A 64 -3.66 35.36 -27.07
N GLU A 65 -2.68 34.45 -27.07
CA GLU A 65 -2.80 33.05 -27.50
C GLU A 65 -3.85 32.33 -26.64
N ASN A 66 -5.11 32.39 -27.09
CA ASN A 66 -6.24 31.69 -26.49
C ASN A 66 -6.18 30.20 -26.84
N ALA A 67 -5.13 29.53 -26.35
CA ALA A 67 -5.14 28.09 -26.18
C ALA A 67 -6.38 27.73 -25.33
N PRO A 68 -7.21 26.76 -25.76
CA PRO A 68 -8.30 26.28 -24.93
C PRO A 68 -7.73 25.78 -23.61
N LEU A 69 -8.15 26.37 -22.49
CA LEU A 69 -7.86 25.84 -21.17
C LEU A 69 -8.53 24.47 -21.07
N GLU A 70 -7.76 23.40 -21.28
CA GLU A 70 -8.20 22.04 -20.97
C GLU A 70 -8.55 22.01 -19.49
N GLN A 71 -9.84 21.90 -19.20
CA GLN A 71 -10.35 21.98 -17.85
C GLN A 71 -9.96 20.67 -17.13
N GLU A 72 -8.82 20.69 -16.43
CA GLU A 72 -8.30 19.53 -15.71
C GLU A 72 -9.42 18.88 -14.90
N LYS A 73 -9.72 17.63 -15.25
CA LYS A 73 -10.87 16.92 -14.70
C LYS A 73 -10.58 16.58 -13.25
N GLU A 74 -11.21 17.31 -12.33
CA GLU A 74 -11.04 17.13 -10.89
C GLU A 74 -11.19 15.65 -10.48
N ILE A 75 -10.12 15.11 -9.89
CA ILE A 75 -10.05 13.72 -9.44
C ILE A 75 -10.58 13.66 -8.01
N VAL A 76 -11.86 13.30 -7.88
CA VAL A 76 -12.51 13.07 -6.58
C VAL A 76 -11.80 11.94 -5.84
N ARG A 77 -11.37 12.20 -4.59
CA ARG A 77 -10.74 11.21 -3.71
C ARG A 77 -11.49 11.05 -2.38
N PRO A 78 -11.44 9.88 -1.72
CA PRO A 78 -10.90 8.61 -2.21
C PRO A 78 -11.58 8.11 -3.49
N LEU A 79 -10.83 7.39 -4.33
CA LEU A 79 -11.35 6.88 -5.60
C LEU A 79 -12.47 5.87 -5.32
N ASP A 80 -13.67 6.07 -5.89
CA ASP A 80 -14.86 5.24 -5.63
C ASP A 80 -14.82 3.85 -6.31
N VAL A 81 -13.76 3.09 -6.02
CA VAL A 81 -13.58 1.70 -6.44
C VAL A 81 -14.69 0.85 -5.81
N PRO A 82 -15.40 -0.01 -6.58
CA PRO A 82 -16.39 -0.92 -6.03
C PRO A 82 -15.73 -1.86 -5.00
N LEU A 83 -16.42 -2.16 -3.90
CA LEU A 83 -15.94 -3.08 -2.88
C LEU A 83 -16.53 -4.46 -3.13
N ILE A 84 -15.65 -5.44 -3.38
CA ILE A 84 -16.04 -6.83 -3.66
C ILE A 84 -15.42 -7.72 -2.58
N LEU A 85 -16.25 -8.48 -1.87
CA LEU A 85 -15.79 -9.46 -0.89
C LEU A 85 -15.36 -10.75 -1.59
N GLN A 86 -14.22 -11.34 -1.21
CA GLN A 86 -13.78 -12.64 -1.75
C GLN A 86 -14.61 -13.82 -1.20
N LYS A 87 -15.24 -13.63 -0.03
CA LYS A 87 -16.03 -14.64 0.69
C LYS A 87 -17.53 -14.52 0.36
N PRO A 88 -18.31 -15.61 0.47
CA PRO A 88 -17.92 -16.95 0.94
C PRO A 88 -17.20 -17.86 -0.07
N GLU A 89 -17.12 -17.48 -1.34
CA GLU A 89 -16.81 -18.40 -2.45
C GLU A 89 -15.31 -18.71 -2.60
N LEU A 90 -14.43 -17.75 -2.27
CA LEU A 90 -12.99 -17.84 -2.47
C LEU A 90 -12.23 -17.56 -1.16
N MET A 91 -11.98 -18.60 -0.36
CA MET A 91 -11.28 -18.46 0.92
C MET A 91 -9.83 -17.97 0.80
N ARG A 92 -9.20 -18.11 -0.38
CA ARG A 92 -7.90 -17.51 -0.76
C ARG A 92 -8.00 -16.70 -2.06
N GLY A 93 -9.07 -15.94 -2.25
CA GLY A 93 -9.36 -15.20 -3.48
C GLY A 93 -8.95 -13.73 -3.51
N CYS A 94 -8.09 -13.25 -2.61
CA CYS A 94 -7.79 -11.83 -2.47
C CYS A 94 -7.22 -11.22 -3.76
N GLU A 95 -6.27 -11.89 -4.42
CA GLU A 95 -5.62 -11.37 -5.63
C GLU A 95 -6.61 -11.16 -6.78
N VAL A 96 -7.45 -12.15 -7.07
CA VAL A 96 -8.45 -12.05 -8.16
C VAL A 96 -9.64 -11.18 -7.80
N THR A 97 -9.97 -11.03 -6.51
CA THR A 97 -11.06 -10.15 -6.08
C THR A 97 -10.62 -8.68 -6.13
N SER A 98 -9.39 -8.39 -5.71
CA SER A 98 -8.78 -7.07 -5.91
C SER A 98 -8.62 -6.72 -7.39
N LEU A 99 -8.31 -7.70 -8.25
CA LEU A 99 -8.29 -7.47 -9.70
C LEU A 99 -9.69 -7.15 -10.25
N ALA A 100 -10.76 -7.81 -9.77
CA ALA A 100 -12.13 -7.46 -10.14
C ALA A 100 -12.48 -6.02 -9.75
N MET A 101 -12.08 -5.57 -8.56
CA MET A 101 -12.31 -4.19 -8.09
C MET A 101 -11.66 -3.15 -9.00
N VAL A 102 -10.40 -3.37 -9.43
CA VAL A 102 -9.71 -2.47 -10.39
C VAL A 102 -10.35 -2.53 -11.78
N LEU A 103 -10.62 -3.74 -12.31
CA LEU A 103 -11.23 -3.90 -13.64
C LEU A 103 -12.62 -3.24 -13.73
N GLN A 104 -13.46 -3.37 -12.71
CA GLN A 104 -14.78 -2.73 -12.67
C GLN A 104 -14.68 -1.20 -12.58
N PHE A 105 -13.69 -0.65 -11.85
CA PHE A 105 -13.44 0.80 -11.84
C PHE A 105 -12.99 1.31 -13.22
N SER A 106 -12.16 0.55 -13.94
CA SER A 106 -11.82 0.79 -15.36
C SER A 106 -12.96 0.46 -16.35
N GLY A 107 -14.20 0.31 -15.88
CA GLY A 107 -15.41 0.11 -16.68
C GLY A 107 -15.69 -1.33 -17.13
N VAL A 108 -14.80 -2.29 -16.85
CA VAL A 108 -14.97 -3.69 -17.27
C VAL A 108 -15.89 -4.45 -16.32
N GLN A 109 -17.07 -4.82 -16.81
CA GLN A 109 -18.03 -5.64 -16.08
C GLN A 109 -17.56 -7.10 -15.98
N VAL A 110 -16.81 -7.42 -14.93
CA VAL A 110 -16.28 -8.77 -14.65
C VAL A 110 -16.41 -9.16 -13.19
N GLU A 111 -16.79 -10.41 -12.94
CA GLU A 111 -16.93 -10.98 -11.61
C GLU A 111 -15.68 -11.70 -11.10
N LYS A 112 -15.45 -11.66 -9.78
CA LYS A 112 -14.33 -12.35 -9.10
C LYS A 112 -14.25 -13.84 -9.46
N MET A 113 -15.41 -14.48 -9.68
CA MET A 113 -15.52 -15.90 -10.03
C MET A 113 -15.08 -16.19 -11.49
N ALA A 114 -15.31 -15.25 -12.42
CA ALA A 114 -14.82 -15.36 -13.78
C ALA A 114 -13.29 -15.29 -13.80
N LEU A 115 -12.71 -14.35 -13.07
CA LEU A 115 -11.25 -14.23 -12.88
C LEU A 115 -10.66 -15.47 -12.20
N ALA A 116 -11.29 -15.97 -11.12
CA ALA A 116 -10.89 -17.20 -10.44
C ALA A 116 -10.92 -18.45 -11.35
N SER A 117 -11.77 -18.49 -12.38
CA SER A 117 -11.80 -19.59 -13.37
C SER A 117 -10.77 -19.46 -14.49
N LYS A 118 -10.20 -18.27 -14.69
CA LYS A 118 -9.28 -17.93 -15.78
C LYS A 118 -7.83 -17.72 -15.34
N ILE A 119 -7.58 -17.47 -14.05
CA ILE A 119 -6.21 -17.38 -13.51
C ILE A 119 -5.47 -18.69 -13.78
N LYS A 120 -4.22 -18.56 -14.25
CA LYS A 120 -3.34 -19.71 -14.45
C LYS A 120 -3.02 -20.36 -13.11
N HIS A 121 -3.30 -21.65 -12.95
CA HIS A 121 -3.02 -22.42 -11.73
C HIS A 121 -1.71 -23.22 -11.81
N VAL A 122 -1.08 -23.44 -10.65
CA VAL A 122 0.01 -24.42 -10.47
C VAL A 122 -0.29 -25.32 -9.26
N PRO A 123 0.18 -26.59 -9.25
CA PRO A 123 -0.02 -27.47 -8.10
C PRO A 123 0.71 -26.96 -6.85
N PHE A 124 0.14 -27.19 -5.67
CA PHE A 124 0.77 -26.85 -4.39
C PHE A 124 2.15 -27.51 -4.22
N GLN A 125 2.28 -28.75 -4.68
CA GLN A 125 3.52 -29.51 -4.69
C GLN A 125 3.50 -30.55 -5.81
N ARG A 126 4.64 -30.76 -6.49
CA ARG A 126 4.84 -31.80 -7.52
C ARG A 126 6.29 -32.27 -7.47
N ASN A 127 6.50 -33.59 -7.46
CA ASN A 127 7.83 -34.22 -7.45
C ASN A 127 8.76 -33.69 -6.34
N GLY A 128 8.22 -33.45 -5.14
CA GLY A 128 8.95 -32.90 -4.00
C GLY A 128 9.13 -31.37 -3.99
N LEU A 129 8.97 -30.71 -5.14
CA LEU A 129 9.07 -29.25 -5.27
C LEU A 129 7.71 -28.57 -5.05
N LYS A 130 7.72 -27.39 -4.44
CA LYS A 130 6.54 -26.54 -4.26
C LYS A 130 6.15 -25.82 -5.55
N GLY A 131 4.89 -25.40 -5.62
CA GLY A 131 4.44 -24.43 -6.63
C GLY A 131 5.20 -23.09 -6.52
N ASN A 132 5.17 -22.31 -7.60
CA ASN A 132 5.83 -21.02 -7.70
C ASN A 132 4.81 -19.94 -8.10
N MET A 133 4.69 -18.86 -7.31
CA MET A 133 3.62 -17.87 -7.46
C MET A 133 3.78 -16.99 -8.71
N HIS A 134 5.01 -16.76 -9.16
CA HIS A 134 5.30 -16.08 -10.44
C HIS A 134 4.78 -16.86 -11.65
N LYS A 135 4.52 -18.18 -11.50
CA LYS A 135 4.04 -19.06 -12.57
C LYS A 135 2.52 -19.25 -12.59
N GLY A 136 1.81 -18.95 -11.51
CA GLY A 136 0.36 -19.11 -11.37
C GLY A 136 -0.10 -19.28 -9.92
N PHE A 137 -1.42 -19.29 -9.71
CA PHE A 137 -2.04 -19.46 -8.40
C PHE A 137 -1.75 -20.85 -7.83
N ILE A 138 -1.15 -20.89 -6.64
CA ILE A 138 -0.72 -22.13 -5.99
C ILE A 138 -1.90 -22.83 -5.32
N GLY A 139 -2.26 -24.00 -5.84
CA GLY A 139 -3.21 -24.92 -5.19
C GLY A 139 -4.65 -24.42 -5.23
N ASN A 140 -5.41 -24.65 -4.15
CA ASN A 140 -6.85 -24.39 -4.11
C ASN A 140 -7.19 -22.99 -3.59
N MET A 141 -7.94 -22.24 -4.39
CA MET A 141 -8.44 -20.90 -4.05
C MET A 141 -9.73 -20.92 -3.19
N ALA A 142 -10.57 -21.95 -3.39
CA ALA A 142 -11.95 -21.97 -2.88
C ALA A 142 -12.05 -22.31 -1.38
N THR A 143 -11.38 -23.37 -0.91
CA THR A 143 -11.47 -23.82 0.50
C THR A 143 -10.10 -23.97 1.19
N PHE A 144 -10.07 -23.70 2.49
CA PHE A 144 -8.93 -24.00 3.36
C PHE A 144 -8.68 -25.51 3.55
N ASP A 145 -9.69 -26.37 3.39
CA ASP A 145 -9.57 -27.84 3.51
C ASP A 145 -8.59 -28.46 2.51
N LYS A 146 -8.27 -27.73 1.45
CA LYS A 146 -7.33 -28.10 0.41
C LYS A 146 -6.12 -27.16 0.45
N PRO A 147 -4.90 -27.68 0.20
CA PRO A 147 -3.70 -26.87 0.27
C PRO A 147 -3.66 -25.86 -0.89
N GLY A 148 -3.24 -24.64 -0.56
CA GLY A 148 -3.11 -23.50 -1.46
C GLY A 148 -2.47 -22.33 -0.73
N LEU A 149 -2.03 -21.33 -1.47
CA LEU A 149 -1.40 -20.13 -0.91
C LEU A 149 -1.97 -18.87 -1.55
N GLY A 150 -1.55 -18.54 -2.77
CA GLY A 150 -1.89 -17.31 -3.47
C GLY A 150 -1.23 -17.26 -4.85
N VAL A 151 -1.13 -16.07 -5.42
CA VAL A 151 -0.44 -15.77 -6.68
C VAL A 151 0.34 -14.46 -6.59
N TYR A 152 1.35 -14.29 -7.46
CA TYR A 152 2.11 -13.05 -7.58
C TYR A 152 1.60 -12.20 -8.75
N VAL A 153 2.21 -11.05 -8.99
CA VAL A 153 1.74 -10.04 -9.93
C VAL A 153 1.75 -10.49 -11.40
N GLU A 154 2.68 -11.35 -11.83
CA GLU A 154 2.84 -11.66 -13.26
C GLU A 154 1.64 -12.43 -13.85
N PRO A 155 1.12 -13.50 -13.21
CA PRO A 155 -0.12 -14.13 -13.65
C PRO A 155 -1.37 -13.23 -13.51
N ILE A 156 -1.32 -12.19 -12.68
CA ILE A 156 -2.41 -11.20 -12.52
C ILE A 156 -2.38 -10.17 -13.67
N LEU A 157 -1.20 -9.69 -14.08
CA LEU A 157 -1.01 -8.88 -15.28
C LEU A 157 -1.51 -9.63 -16.53
N GLU A 158 -1.09 -10.88 -16.71
CA GLU A 158 -1.53 -11.71 -17.84
C GLU A 158 -3.03 -12.00 -17.83
N LEU A 159 -3.66 -12.07 -16.64
CA LEU A 159 -5.12 -12.18 -16.52
C LEU A 159 -5.82 -10.85 -16.88
N ALA A 160 -5.28 -9.70 -16.48
CA ALA A 160 -5.83 -8.39 -16.83
C ALA A 160 -5.86 -8.14 -18.35
N LYS A 161 -4.83 -8.59 -19.08
CA LYS A 161 -4.74 -8.53 -20.55
C LYS A 161 -5.81 -9.35 -21.30
N LEU A 162 -6.59 -10.19 -20.60
CA LEU A 162 -7.76 -10.88 -21.18
C LEU A 162 -9.03 -10.02 -21.18
N TYR A 163 -8.98 -8.82 -20.60
CA TYR A 163 -10.14 -7.96 -20.30
C TYR A 163 -9.96 -6.50 -20.74
N VAL A 164 -8.72 -5.99 -20.69
CA VAL A 164 -8.32 -4.72 -21.29
C VAL A 164 -7.17 -4.94 -22.25
N SER A 165 -6.95 -3.99 -23.16
CA SER A 165 -5.82 -4.01 -24.08
C SER A 165 -4.48 -3.87 -23.35
N GLU A 166 -3.42 -4.49 -23.90
CA GLU A 166 -2.14 -4.65 -23.18
C GLU A 166 -1.49 -3.32 -22.79
N GLU A 167 -1.62 -2.28 -23.62
CA GLU A 167 -1.09 -0.96 -23.33
C GLU A 167 -1.78 -0.27 -22.14
N LYS A 168 -2.97 -0.71 -21.71
CA LYS A 168 -3.64 -0.21 -20.50
C LYS A 168 -3.16 -0.86 -19.21
N VAL A 169 -2.62 -2.09 -19.28
CA VAL A 169 -2.12 -2.81 -18.10
C VAL A 169 -0.76 -2.25 -17.72
N LYS A 170 -0.67 -1.51 -16.61
CA LYS A 170 0.56 -0.89 -16.12
C LYS A 170 1.13 -1.71 -14.96
N ASP A 171 2.27 -2.37 -15.19
CA ASP A 171 3.05 -2.97 -14.11
C ASP A 171 3.79 -1.88 -13.31
N LEU A 172 3.46 -1.79 -12.03
CA LEU A 172 4.07 -0.87 -11.06
C LEU A 172 5.13 -1.57 -10.19
N SER A 173 5.39 -2.86 -10.45
CA SER A 173 6.23 -3.70 -9.61
C SER A 173 7.72 -3.35 -9.66
N HIS A 174 8.39 -3.63 -8.54
CA HIS A 174 9.80 -3.35 -8.27
C HIS A 174 10.21 -1.86 -8.33
N LYS A 175 9.26 -0.94 -8.50
CA LYS A 175 9.46 0.52 -8.44
C LYS A 175 9.46 1.01 -6.98
N GLU A 176 9.67 2.30 -6.77
CA GLU A 176 9.49 2.94 -5.45
C GLU A 176 8.00 3.13 -5.12
N PRO A 177 7.61 3.20 -3.82
CA PRO A 177 6.22 3.40 -3.40
C PRO A 177 5.54 4.61 -4.03
N GLN A 178 6.30 5.67 -4.35
CA GLN A 178 5.78 6.86 -5.03
C GLN A 178 5.06 6.56 -6.36
N ARG A 179 5.38 5.45 -7.04
CA ARG A 179 4.68 5.05 -8.27
C ARG A 179 3.28 4.47 -8.03
N ILE A 180 2.95 4.08 -6.80
CA ILE A 180 1.57 3.81 -6.38
C ILE A 180 0.83 5.14 -6.26
N TYR A 181 1.45 6.11 -5.56
CA TYR A 181 0.85 7.41 -5.27
C TYR A 181 0.61 8.25 -6.52
N GLU A 182 1.60 8.32 -7.44
CA GLU A 182 1.44 8.95 -8.76
C GLU A 182 0.30 8.35 -9.60
N ALA A 183 -0.02 7.06 -9.43
CA ALA A 183 -1.15 6.45 -10.14
C ALA A 183 -2.50 6.85 -9.51
N ILE A 184 -2.58 6.91 -8.19
CA ILE A 184 -3.72 7.50 -7.46
C ILE A 184 -3.90 8.98 -7.85
N ASP A 185 -2.81 9.73 -8.02
CA ASP A 185 -2.82 11.12 -8.47
C ASP A 185 -3.37 11.29 -9.90
N GLN A 186 -3.26 10.26 -10.74
CA GLN A 186 -3.89 10.18 -12.07
C GLN A 186 -5.31 9.58 -12.03
N GLY A 187 -5.87 9.34 -10.85
CA GLY A 187 -7.20 8.76 -10.66
C GLY A 187 -7.27 7.25 -10.91
N LEU A 188 -6.14 6.56 -10.89
CA LEU A 188 -6.02 5.13 -11.21
C LEU A 188 -5.78 4.31 -9.93
N PRO A 189 -6.73 3.46 -9.49
CA PRO A 189 -6.57 2.65 -8.29
C PRO A 189 -5.53 1.54 -8.51
N VAL A 190 -4.82 1.17 -7.45
CA VAL A 190 -3.64 0.30 -7.55
C VAL A 190 -3.89 -1.03 -6.82
N TRP A 191 -3.88 -2.13 -7.58
CA TRP A 191 -3.79 -3.47 -7.03
C TRP A 191 -2.41 -3.68 -6.42
N VAL A 192 -2.33 -4.22 -5.20
CA VAL A 192 -1.06 -4.55 -4.53
C VAL A 192 -1.07 -5.95 -3.94
N LEU A 193 0.12 -6.55 -3.86
CA LEU A 193 0.39 -7.68 -2.95
C LEU A 193 1.11 -7.16 -1.70
N THR A 194 0.62 -7.55 -0.53
CA THR A 194 1.15 -7.15 0.77
C THR A 194 0.91 -8.30 1.77
N ASN A 195 0.87 -8.01 3.07
CA ASN A 195 0.46 -8.99 4.07
C ASN A 195 -0.71 -8.48 4.93
N ALA A 196 -1.51 -9.39 5.46
CA ALA A 196 -2.76 -9.10 6.19
C ALA A 196 -2.57 -8.41 7.57
N ARG A 197 -1.35 -8.11 7.98
CA ARG A 197 -1.07 -7.22 9.14
C ARG A 197 -0.71 -5.79 8.70
N PHE A 198 -0.56 -5.56 7.40
CA PHE A 198 -0.18 -4.30 6.75
C PHE A 198 1.07 -3.63 7.33
N LYS A 199 2.00 -4.44 7.86
CA LYS A 199 3.30 -4.00 8.35
C LYS A 199 4.39 -5.04 8.20
N GLN A 200 5.64 -4.64 8.39
CA GLN A 200 6.77 -5.56 8.35
C GLN A 200 6.59 -6.73 9.34
N LEU A 201 6.71 -7.95 8.82
CA LEU A 201 6.68 -9.19 9.59
C LEU A 201 8.11 -9.58 10.00
N PRO A 202 8.33 -10.16 11.20
CA PRO A 202 9.62 -10.75 11.53
C PRO A 202 9.91 -11.99 10.68
N ASP A 203 11.18 -12.31 10.43
CA ASP A 203 11.60 -13.42 9.54
C ASP A 203 10.97 -14.78 9.90
N ASN A 204 10.64 -15.02 11.18
CA ASN A 204 9.98 -16.26 11.62
C ASN A 204 8.51 -16.42 11.17
N GLN A 205 7.97 -15.46 10.40
CA GLN A 205 6.68 -15.58 9.72
C GLN A 205 6.83 -16.04 8.25
N PHE A 206 8.05 -16.32 7.78
CA PHE A 206 8.33 -16.76 6.41
C PHE A 206 8.87 -18.19 6.36
N ASP A 207 8.33 -19.00 5.44
CA ASP A 207 8.93 -20.28 5.02
C ASP A 207 9.84 -20.04 3.80
N THR A 208 10.95 -20.78 3.70
CA THR A 208 11.70 -20.91 2.44
C THR A 208 11.23 -22.15 1.68
N TRP A 209 10.58 -21.95 0.53
CA TRP A 209 10.07 -23.03 -0.32
C TRP A 209 11.01 -23.32 -1.49
N LYS A 210 11.34 -24.61 -1.70
CA LYS A 210 12.07 -25.08 -2.88
C LYS A 210 11.10 -25.30 -4.05
N THR A 211 11.23 -24.49 -5.10
CA THR A 211 10.40 -24.53 -6.32
C THR A 211 11.20 -25.05 -7.52
N ASP A 212 10.55 -25.22 -8.67
CA ASP A 212 11.18 -25.55 -9.95
C ASP A 212 11.95 -24.38 -10.61
N ALA A 213 12.08 -23.24 -9.93
CA ALA A 213 12.89 -22.08 -10.34
C ALA A 213 13.90 -21.64 -9.26
N GLY A 214 14.11 -22.44 -8.20
CA GLY A 214 14.94 -22.09 -7.06
C GLY A 214 14.14 -21.86 -5.77
N GLU A 215 14.76 -21.22 -4.78
CA GLU A 215 14.14 -20.94 -3.49
C GLU A 215 13.29 -19.67 -3.50
N MET A 216 12.13 -19.72 -2.84
CA MET A 216 11.15 -18.64 -2.77
C MET A 216 10.74 -18.46 -1.30
N LYS A 217 10.98 -17.28 -0.71
CA LYS A 217 10.37 -16.95 0.60
C LYS A 217 8.86 -16.76 0.41
N VAL A 218 8.06 -17.32 1.32
CA VAL A 218 6.60 -17.19 1.33
C VAL A 218 6.09 -16.95 2.75
N THR A 219 4.90 -16.36 2.89
CA THR A 219 4.21 -16.28 4.19
C THR A 219 2.72 -16.55 4.04
N TYR A 220 2.13 -17.30 4.98
CA TYR A 220 0.68 -17.48 5.05
C TYR A 220 -0.07 -16.21 5.51
N HIS A 221 0.64 -15.11 5.78
CA HIS A 221 0.06 -13.79 5.92
C HIS A 221 -0.05 -13.02 4.61
N GLN A 222 0.35 -13.58 3.45
CA GLN A 222 0.15 -12.94 2.14
C GLN A 222 -1.31 -12.49 1.95
N HIS A 223 -1.46 -11.28 1.41
CA HIS A 223 -2.77 -10.69 1.13
C HIS A 223 -2.70 -9.77 -0.10
N SER A 224 -3.85 -9.45 -0.68
CA SER A 224 -3.97 -8.49 -1.77
C SER A 224 -5.18 -7.59 -1.53
N VAL A 225 -4.96 -6.30 -1.77
CA VAL A 225 -5.93 -5.21 -1.57
C VAL A 225 -5.81 -4.21 -2.71
N VAL A 226 -6.74 -3.26 -2.79
CA VAL A 226 -6.67 -2.13 -3.73
C VAL A 226 -6.45 -0.84 -2.98
N VAL A 227 -5.41 -0.07 -3.34
CA VAL A 227 -5.20 1.29 -2.88
C VAL A 227 -6.17 2.23 -3.61
N THR A 228 -6.81 3.10 -2.83
CA THR A 228 -7.88 4.01 -3.28
C THR A 228 -7.59 5.48 -2.98
N ASP A 229 -6.73 5.78 -2.00
CA ASP A 229 -6.20 7.12 -1.73
C ASP A 229 -4.94 7.06 -0.85
N TYR A 230 -4.28 8.19 -0.61
CA TYR A 230 -3.21 8.33 0.38
C TYR A 230 -3.09 9.77 0.92
N ASP A 231 -2.49 9.93 2.09
CA ASP A 231 -2.04 11.22 2.64
C ASP A 231 -0.62 11.10 3.26
N ASP A 232 -0.18 12.10 4.04
CA ASP A 232 1.13 12.10 4.71
C ASP A 232 1.28 11.01 5.79
N GLN A 233 0.17 10.52 6.35
CA GLN A 233 0.11 9.59 7.47
C GLN A 233 -0.45 8.21 7.08
N TYR A 234 -1.33 8.14 6.08
CA TYR A 234 -2.14 6.97 5.75
C TYR A 234 -2.15 6.59 4.27
N VAL A 235 -2.45 5.32 4.01
CA VAL A 235 -2.86 4.76 2.72
C VAL A 235 -4.26 4.17 2.92
N TYR A 236 -5.20 4.52 2.04
CA TYR A 236 -6.61 4.13 2.15
C TYR A 236 -6.90 2.96 1.19
N ILE A 237 -7.33 1.82 1.73
CA ILE A 237 -7.49 0.58 0.96
C ILE A 237 -8.92 0.05 0.95
N ASN A 238 -9.30 -0.62 -0.13
CA ASN A 238 -10.40 -1.59 -0.16
C ASN A 238 -9.80 -3.00 0.03
N ASP A 239 -10.16 -3.67 1.13
CA ASP A 239 -9.72 -5.02 1.48
C ASP A 239 -10.84 -6.04 1.20
N PRO A 240 -10.63 -7.06 0.33
CA PRO A 240 -11.68 -8.02 -0.02
C PRO A 240 -12.09 -8.97 1.13
N LEU A 241 -11.49 -8.85 2.32
CA LEU A 241 -11.91 -9.50 3.57
C LEU A 241 -12.72 -8.58 4.51
N LYS A 242 -13.03 -7.34 4.10
CA LYS A 242 -13.61 -6.29 4.94
C LYS A 242 -14.85 -5.65 4.32
N THR A 243 -15.80 -5.28 5.17
CA THR A 243 -17.06 -4.63 4.77
C THR A 243 -16.95 -3.12 4.59
N GLU A 244 -15.82 -2.55 4.97
CA GLU A 244 -15.52 -1.12 4.97
C GLU A 244 -14.72 -0.74 3.71
N LYS A 245 -15.10 0.34 3.03
CA LYS A 245 -14.25 0.99 2.03
C LYS A 245 -13.20 1.88 2.71
N HIS A 246 -12.13 2.21 1.98
CA HIS A 246 -11.16 3.25 2.33
C HIS A 246 -10.60 3.11 3.76
N ILE A 247 -10.19 1.88 4.11
CA ILE A 247 -9.61 1.58 5.41
C ILE A 247 -8.25 2.24 5.50
N ALA A 248 -8.09 3.17 6.44
CA ALA A 248 -6.84 3.87 6.69
C ALA A 248 -5.80 2.93 7.34
N ILE A 249 -4.67 2.75 6.66
CA ILE A 249 -3.50 2.00 7.14
C ILE A 249 -2.34 2.98 7.30
N ASN A 250 -1.53 2.88 8.36
CA ASN A 250 -0.36 3.74 8.50
C ASN A 250 0.58 3.59 7.29
N ARG A 251 0.93 4.72 6.67
CA ARG A 251 1.63 4.74 5.38
C ARG A 251 3.01 4.09 5.44
N ASN A 252 3.83 4.40 6.45
CA ASN A 252 5.14 3.78 6.60
C ASN A 252 5.03 2.26 6.87
N GLU A 253 4.14 1.83 7.77
CA GLU A 253 3.88 0.41 8.00
C GLU A 253 3.47 -0.31 6.68
N PHE A 254 2.56 0.28 5.89
CA PHE A 254 2.15 -0.22 4.57
C PHE A 254 3.31 -0.30 3.58
N GLU A 255 4.10 0.75 3.45
CA GLU A 255 5.26 0.80 2.54
C GLU A 255 6.27 -0.29 2.90
N GLN A 256 6.62 -0.47 4.18
CA GLN A 256 7.52 -1.56 4.60
C GLN A 256 6.93 -2.95 4.34
N ALA A 257 5.61 -3.14 4.52
CA ALA A 257 4.92 -4.39 4.22
C ALA A 257 4.97 -4.75 2.72
N TRP A 258 4.70 -3.76 1.86
CA TRP A 258 4.73 -3.91 0.40
C TRP A 258 6.15 -4.16 -0.10
N ILE A 259 7.14 -3.44 0.44
CA ILE A 259 8.56 -3.65 0.13
C ILE A 259 8.99 -5.07 0.52
N GLN A 260 8.64 -5.54 1.72
CA GLN A 260 8.97 -6.90 2.18
C GLN A 260 8.32 -8.00 1.33
N MET A 261 7.13 -7.76 0.78
CA MET A 261 6.42 -8.69 -0.11
C MET A 261 6.86 -8.59 -1.59
N GLY A 262 8.00 -7.96 -1.85
CA GLY A 262 8.65 -7.93 -3.17
C GLY A 262 8.28 -6.74 -4.06
N ARG A 263 7.63 -5.71 -3.51
CA ARG A 263 7.20 -4.50 -4.24
C ARG A 263 6.31 -4.83 -5.43
N GLN A 264 5.22 -5.58 -5.21
CA GLN A 264 4.33 -6.07 -6.28
C GLN A 264 3.07 -5.20 -6.39
N ALA A 265 2.87 -4.56 -7.54
CA ALA A 265 1.73 -3.66 -7.77
C ALA A 265 1.39 -3.53 -9.26
N MET A 266 0.11 -3.29 -9.59
CA MET A 266 -0.32 -2.94 -10.94
C MET A 266 -1.52 -2.00 -10.94
N THR A 267 -1.73 -1.30 -12.04
CA THR A 267 -2.94 -0.50 -12.28
C THR A 267 -3.39 -0.63 -13.75
N ILE A 268 -4.58 -0.13 -14.06
CA ILE A 268 -5.16 -0.11 -15.40
C ILE A 268 -5.49 1.34 -15.75
N SER A 269 -4.83 1.87 -16.78
CA SER A 269 -5.16 3.22 -17.28
C SER A 269 -6.50 3.25 -18.00
N MET A 270 -7.12 4.43 -18.04
CA MET A 270 -8.34 4.73 -18.81
C MET A 270 -8.21 4.42 -20.30
#